data_AF-A0A679JHZ4-F1
#
_entry.id   AF-A0A679JHZ4-F1
#
_cell.length_a   1.000
_cell.length_b   1.000
_cell.length_c   1.000
_cell.angle_alpha   90.00
_cell.angle_beta   90.00
_cell.angle_gamma   90.00
#
_symmetry.space_group_name_H-M   'P 1'
#
loop_
_entity.id
_entity.type
_entity.pdbx_description
1 polymer ?
#
loop_
_entity_poly.entity_id
_entity_poly.type
_entity_poly.pdbx_seq_one_letter_code
_entity_poly.pdbx_strand_id
1 'polypeptide(L)'
;MPYAEPPKSDKFISVVTQFKTLPDPYTVRTNVNKATGEIHRTYFYKRKACYRVVLDSPLAKQLAGYTLIEKDLRSALIWIEKIAALADPRPAEQRAYFGQGKDRETYNIIKGLMVATLTFYGKCFAKTGARRIKLERSQLDPRFHKIHDNVMEYRHNFAAHSGDSPIERVEIALVFPQNPRTIAEPNLYRELMQPDHIESSNGQIQTKELIEHVQSFVNQKINFLIEKILREEVAPPGREGWTKKARGG
;
A
#
# COMPACT_ATOMS: atom_id res chain seq x y z
N MET A 1 -28.48 -14.40 -3.29
CA MET A 1 -29.48 -13.47 -3.83
C MET A 1 -29.62 -13.74 -5.32
N PRO A 2 -30.82 -14.06 -5.82
CA PRO A 2 -31.06 -14.20 -7.26
C PRO A 2 -30.92 -12.84 -7.94
N TYR A 3 -30.74 -12.86 -9.26
CA TYR A 3 -30.61 -11.69 -10.13
C TYR A 3 -31.62 -10.59 -9.80
N ALA A 4 -31.19 -9.55 -9.10
CA ALA A 4 -31.91 -8.29 -9.11
C ALA A 4 -31.52 -7.56 -10.41
N GLU A 5 -32.51 -7.28 -11.26
CA GLU A 5 -32.34 -6.24 -12.27
C GLU A 5 -31.77 -4.98 -11.60
N PRO A 6 -30.87 -4.22 -12.27
CA PRO A 6 -30.41 -2.98 -11.70
C PRO A 6 -31.63 -2.10 -11.36
N PRO A 7 -31.81 -1.68 -10.11
CA PRO A 7 -33.00 -0.94 -9.70
C PRO A 7 -33.10 0.35 -10.50
N LYS A 8 -34.13 0.45 -11.35
CA LYS A 8 -34.49 1.68 -12.06
C LYS A 8 -35.03 2.67 -11.03
N SER A 9 -34.14 3.44 -10.39
CA SER A 9 -34.55 4.53 -9.48
C SER A 9 -33.49 5.63 -9.48
N ASP A 10 -33.93 6.87 -9.27
CA ASP A 10 -33.10 8.09 -9.12
C ASP A 10 -32.03 8.02 -8.00
N LYS A 11 -32.02 6.93 -7.24
CA LYS A 11 -31.12 6.65 -6.11
C LYS A 11 -29.73 6.15 -6.52
N PHE A 12 -29.49 5.83 -7.78
CA PHE A 12 -28.19 5.32 -8.24
C PHE A 12 -27.54 6.21 -9.30
N ILE A 13 -26.23 6.44 -9.16
CA ILE A 13 -25.41 7.02 -10.23
C ILE A 13 -24.76 5.85 -10.98
N SER A 14 -25.04 5.78 -12.29
CA SER A 14 -24.37 4.84 -13.19
C SER A 14 -23.11 5.49 -13.73
N VAL A 15 -21.94 4.97 -13.36
CA VAL A 15 -20.67 5.35 -13.97
C VAL A 15 -20.25 4.19 -14.87
N VAL A 16 -20.18 4.45 -16.18
CA VAL A 16 -19.56 3.52 -17.12
C VAL A 16 -18.05 3.65 -16.93
N THR A 17 -17.49 2.79 -16.07
CA THR A 17 -16.05 2.70 -15.89
C THR A 17 -15.52 1.60 -16.80
N GLN A 18 -14.79 1.96 -17.86
CA GLN A 18 -13.89 0.99 -18.49
C GLN A 18 -12.75 0.74 -17.50
N PHE A 19 -12.77 -0.40 -16.83
CA PHE A 19 -11.59 -0.84 -16.08
C PHE A 19 -10.53 -1.25 -17.11
N LYS A 20 -9.36 -0.61 -17.06
CA LYS A 20 -8.19 -0.93 -17.91
C LYS A 20 -7.75 -2.40 -17.84
N THR A 21 -8.30 -3.20 -16.93
CA THR A 21 -7.87 -4.57 -16.61
C THR A 21 -8.82 -5.67 -17.09
N LEU A 22 -9.98 -5.34 -17.69
CA LEU A 22 -10.81 -6.38 -18.29
C LEU A 22 -10.30 -6.70 -19.71
N PRO A 23 -10.12 -7.98 -20.07
CA PRO A 23 -9.76 -8.34 -21.44
C PRO A 23 -10.90 -7.96 -22.38
N ASP A 24 -10.56 -7.37 -23.54
CA ASP A 24 -11.52 -7.20 -24.63
C ASP A 24 -12.10 -8.57 -25.00
N PRO A 25 -13.43 -8.73 -25.22
CA PRO A 25 -14.50 -7.72 -25.31
C PRO A 25 -15.38 -7.61 -24.06
N TYR A 26 -14.81 -7.79 -22.86
CA TYR A 26 -15.53 -7.59 -21.61
C TYR A 26 -15.61 -6.11 -21.23
N THR A 27 -16.77 -5.69 -20.74
CA THR A 27 -16.97 -4.36 -20.14
C THR A 27 -17.71 -4.47 -18.81
N VAL A 28 -17.67 -3.42 -18.00
CA VAL A 28 -18.37 -3.38 -16.71
C VAL A 28 -19.04 -2.02 -16.52
N ARG A 29 -20.22 -2.06 -15.90
CA ARG A 29 -20.93 -0.87 -15.42
C ARG A 29 -20.91 -0.88 -13.91
N THR A 30 -20.52 0.24 -13.31
CA THR A 30 -20.51 0.42 -11.86
C THR A 30 -21.68 1.33 -11.48
N ASN A 31 -22.55 0.82 -10.62
CA ASN A 31 -23.66 1.59 -10.06
C ASN A 31 -23.35 1.85 -8.59
N VAL A 32 -23.39 3.11 -8.19
CA VAL A 32 -23.16 3.51 -6.80
C VAL A 32 -24.48 4.02 -6.21
N ASN A 33 -24.88 3.44 -5.08
CA ASN A 33 -26.03 3.92 -4.32
C ASN A 33 -25.69 5.29 -3.71
N LYS A 34 -26.46 6.33 -4.04
CA LYS A 34 -26.20 7.70 -3.57
C LYS A 34 -26.31 7.84 -2.05
N ALA A 35 -27.16 7.04 -1.39
CA ALA A 35 -27.42 7.15 0.03
C ALA A 35 -26.43 6.34 0.88
N THR A 36 -26.05 5.14 0.42
CA THR A 36 -25.22 4.21 1.21
C THR A 36 -23.77 4.15 0.73
N GLY A 37 -23.47 4.64 -0.47
CA GLY A 37 -22.18 4.44 -1.13
C GLY A 37 -21.94 3.00 -1.62
N GLU A 38 -22.94 2.11 -1.52
CA GLU A 38 -22.80 0.72 -1.93
C GLU A 38 -22.55 0.61 -3.44
N ILE A 39 -21.58 -0.22 -3.80
CA ILE A 39 -21.13 -0.40 -5.18
C ILE A 39 -21.63 -1.72 -5.73
N HIS A 40 -22.46 -1.66 -6.78
CA HIS A 40 -22.87 -2.81 -7.58
C HIS A 40 -22.19 -2.79 -8.94
N ARG A 41 -21.73 -3.95 -9.40
CA ARG A 41 -21.09 -4.10 -10.71
C ARG A 41 -21.84 -5.08 -11.59
N THR A 42 -22.14 -4.65 -12.81
CA THR A 42 -22.72 -5.49 -13.87
C THR A 42 -21.71 -5.66 -14.99
N TYR A 43 -21.42 -6.91 -15.34
CA TYR A 43 -20.42 -7.26 -16.36
C TYR A 43 -21.11 -7.59 -17.68
N PHE A 44 -20.44 -7.30 -18.80
CA PHE A 44 -20.92 -7.56 -20.15
C PHE A 44 -19.82 -8.20 -20.99
N TYR A 45 -20.19 -9.10 -21.90
CA TYR A 45 -19.32 -9.68 -22.92
C TYR A 45 -19.95 -9.39 -24.29
N LYS A 46 -19.24 -8.66 -25.17
CA LYS A 46 -19.80 -8.21 -26.46
C LYS A 46 -21.20 -7.57 -26.29
N ARG A 47 -21.33 -6.67 -25.30
CA ARG A 47 -22.57 -5.97 -24.91
C ARG A 47 -23.69 -6.83 -24.30
N LYS A 48 -23.50 -8.14 -24.14
CA LYS A 48 -24.49 -9.03 -23.47
C LYS A 48 -24.17 -9.16 -21.98
N ALA A 49 -25.18 -8.99 -21.13
CA ALA A 49 -25.02 -9.11 -19.68
C ALA A 49 -24.49 -10.49 -19.28
N CYS A 50 -23.52 -10.51 -18.38
CA CYS A 50 -22.88 -11.72 -17.87
C CYS A 50 -23.49 -12.15 -16.54
N TYR A 51 -23.34 -13.45 -16.24
CA TYR A 51 -23.58 -13.97 -14.91
C TYR A 51 -22.51 -13.49 -13.92
N ARG A 52 -22.90 -12.96 -12.75
CA ARG A 52 -21.99 -12.63 -11.64
C ARG A 52 -22.25 -13.55 -10.46
N VAL A 53 -21.26 -14.37 -10.12
CA VAL A 53 -21.29 -15.22 -8.94
C VAL A 53 -20.12 -14.82 -8.03
N VAL A 54 -20.40 -14.59 -6.75
CA VAL A 54 -19.36 -14.36 -5.74
C VAL A 54 -18.88 -15.71 -5.25
N LEU A 55 -17.56 -15.94 -5.33
CA LEU A 55 -16.92 -17.12 -4.76
C LEU A 55 -16.57 -16.83 -3.29
N ASP A 56 -16.94 -17.73 -2.39
CA ASP A 56 -16.70 -17.60 -0.94
C ASP A 56 -15.87 -18.75 -0.36
N SER A 57 -15.21 -19.52 -1.23
CA SER A 57 -14.34 -20.63 -0.85
C SER A 57 -13.08 -20.16 -0.10
N PRO A 58 -12.40 -21.07 0.62
CA PRO A 58 -11.10 -20.77 1.21
C PRO A 58 -10.06 -20.25 0.20
N LEU A 59 -10.00 -20.81 -1.01
CA LEU A 59 -9.09 -20.35 -2.07
C LEU A 59 -9.44 -18.93 -2.55
N ALA A 60 -10.73 -18.64 -2.77
CA ALA A 60 -11.17 -17.30 -3.15
C ALA A 60 -10.85 -16.26 -2.07
N LYS A 61 -10.99 -16.63 -0.79
CA LYS A 61 -10.61 -15.78 0.36
C LYS A 61 -9.09 -15.52 0.41
N GLN A 62 -8.27 -16.53 0.11
CA GLN A 62 -6.81 -16.36 -0.01
C GLN A 62 -6.45 -15.42 -1.17
N LEU A 63 -7.06 -15.62 -2.34
CA LEU A 63 -6.86 -14.76 -3.51
C LEU A 63 -7.23 -13.31 -3.18
N ALA A 64 -8.39 -13.08 -2.56
CA ALA A 64 -8.81 -11.75 -2.12
C ALA A 64 -7.79 -11.12 -1.16
N GLY A 65 -7.26 -11.92 -0.23
CA GLY A 65 -6.19 -11.49 0.67
C GLY A 65 -4.95 -11.01 -0.07
N TYR A 66 -4.45 -11.78 -1.04
CA TYR A 66 -3.24 -11.44 -1.79
C TYR A 66 -3.45 -10.25 -2.71
N THR A 67 -4.64 -10.13 -3.32
CA THR A 67 -5.02 -8.94 -4.10
C THR A 67 -5.00 -7.67 -3.26
N LEU A 68 -5.40 -7.74 -1.98
CA LEU A 68 -5.31 -6.59 -1.09
C LEU A 68 -3.85 -6.26 -0.75
N ILE A 69 -2.97 -7.26 -0.59
CA ILE A 69 -1.51 -7.05 -0.40
C ILE A 69 -0.90 -6.39 -1.64
N GLU A 70 -1.18 -6.91 -2.83
CA GLU A 70 -0.72 -6.31 -4.10
C GLU A 70 -1.10 -4.83 -4.17
N LYS A 71 -2.36 -4.51 -3.86
CA LYS A 71 -2.84 -3.12 -3.87
C LYS A 71 -2.03 -2.25 -2.91
N ASP A 72 -1.66 -2.75 -1.73
CA ASP A 72 -0.85 -1.99 -0.78
C ASP A 72 0.59 -1.79 -1.30
N LEU A 73 1.21 -2.82 -1.88
CA LEU A 73 2.55 -2.75 -2.47
C LEU A 73 2.59 -1.80 -3.68
N ARG A 74 1.58 -1.83 -4.54
CA ARG A 74 1.46 -0.90 -5.68
C ARG A 74 1.36 0.55 -5.23
N SER A 75 0.63 0.83 -4.16
CA SER A 75 0.60 2.18 -3.57
C SER A 75 1.98 2.58 -3.02
N ALA A 76 2.66 1.69 -2.30
CA ALA A 76 3.98 1.94 -1.77
C ALA A 76 5.02 2.23 -2.88
N LEU A 77 4.97 1.50 -4.00
CA LEU A 77 5.81 1.76 -5.17
C LEU A 77 5.58 3.15 -5.78
N ILE A 78 4.32 3.55 -5.96
CA ILE A 78 3.99 4.88 -6.50
C ILE A 78 4.58 5.99 -5.60
N TRP A 79 4.50 5.83 -4.28
CA TRP A 79 4.99 6.83 -3.35
C TRP A 79 6.51 6.85 -3.24
N ILE A 80 7.20 5.70 -3.24
CA ILE A 80 8.67 5.69 -3.23
C ILE A 80 9.24 6.33 -4.51
N GLU A 81 8.61 6.10 -5.66
CA GLU A 81 8.97 6.77 -6.90
C GLU A 81 8.70 8.28 -6.85
N LYS A 82 7.58 8.69 -6.24
CA LYS A 82 7.28 10.11 -6.07
C LYS A 82 8.25 10.80 -5.13
N ILE A 83 8.70 10.13 -4.07
CA ILE A 83 9.74 10.63 -3.17
C ILE A 83 11.04 10.82 -3.95
N ALA A 84 11.47 9.84 -4.75
CA ALA A 84 12.68 9.95 -5.57
C ALA A 84 12.61 11.13 -6.56
N ALA A 85 11.43 11.38 -7.14
CA ALA A 85 11.21 12.50 -8.04
C ALA A 85 11.15 13.88 -7.35
N LEU A 86 10.80 13.94 -6.05
CA LEU A 86 10.76 15.18 -5.26
C LEU A 86 12.09 15.46 -4.53
N ALA A 87 12.88 14.42 -4.28
CA ALA A 87 14.16 14.54 -3.59
C ALA A 87 15.16 15.38 -4.41
N ASP A 88 16.00 16.14 -3.69
CA ASP A 88 16.94 17.10 -4.25
C ASP A 88 17.87 16.47 -5.31
N PRO A 89 18.02 17.09 -6.51
CA PRO A 89 18.86 16.57 -7.59
C PRO A 89 20.36 16.58 -7.26
N ARG A 90 20.79 17.15 -6.12
CA ARG A 90 22.20 17.14 -5.71
C ARG A 90 22.78 15.72 -5.65
N PRO A 91 24.04 15.53 -6.08
CA PRO A 91 24.72 14.25 -6.06
C PRO A 91 24.70 13.61 -4.68
N ALA A 92 24.56 12.29 -4.67
CA ALA A 92 24.54 11.43 -3.51
C ALA A 92 25.66 11.74 -2.48
N GLU A 93 26.84 12.06 -2.98
CA GLU A 93 28.06 12.36 -2.22
C GLU A 93 27.99 13.68 -1.43
N GLN A 94 27.08 14.58 -1.81
CA GLN A 94 26.84 15.87 -1.18
C GLN A 94 25.62 15.87 -0.25
N ARG A 95 24.95 14.72 -0.11
CA ARG A 95 23.83 14.53 0.81
C ARG A 95 24.39 14.16 2.17
N ALA A 96 24.31 15.07 3.14
CA ALA A 96 24.61 14.73 4.53
C ALA A 96 23.66 13.59 4.98
N TYR A 97 24.17 12.66 5.81
CA TYR A 97 23.36 11.59 6.44
C TYR A 97 22.10 12.13 7.16
N PHE A 98 22.14 13.41 7.54
CA PHE A 98 21.03 14.20 8.09
C PHE A 98 20.84 15.47 7.26
N GLY A 99 20.55 15.32 5.96
CA GLY A 99 20.29 16.45 5.08
C GLY A 99 18.97 17.11 5.45
N GLN A 100 19.02 18.23 6.19
CA GLN A 100 17.86 19.13 6.28
C GLN A 100 17.61 19.70 4.89
N GLY A 101 16.43 19.40 4.34
CA GLY A 101 16.00 19.99 3.09
C GLY A 101 15.99 21.51 3.19
N LYS A 102 16.56 22.22 2.21
CA LYS A 102 16.46 23.69 2.17
C LYS A 102 15.01 24.15 1.99
N ASP A 103 14.19 23.34 1.33
CA ASP A 103 12.75 23.56 1.18
C ASP A 103 11.96 22.66 2.15
N ARG A 104 11.45 23.27 3.22
CA ARG A 104 10.66 22.56 4.23
C ARG A 104 9.30 22.08 3.71
N GLU A 105 8.72 22.75 2.72
CA GLU A 105 7.42 22.35 2.16
C GLU A 105 7.54 21.03 1.38
N THR A 106 8.53 20.94 0.48
CA THR A 106 8.82 19.70 -0.24
C THR A 106 9.15 18.55 0.70
N TYR A 107 9.97 18.79 1.72
CA TYR A 107 10.36 17.74 2.66
C TYR A 107 9.25 17.31 3.62
N ASN A 108 8.28 18.18 3.92
CA ASN A 108 7.06 17.79 4.63
C ASN A 108 6.22 16.81 3.77
N ILE A 109 6.12 17.04 2.46
CA ILE A 109 5.45 16.11 1.54
C ILE A 109 6.19 14.78 1.47
N ILE A 110 7.53 14.81 1.30
CA ILE A 110 8.36 13.61 1.28
C ILE A 110 8.15 12.79 2.55
N LYS A 111 8.15 13.44 3.72
CA LYS A 111 7.92 12.78 5.01
C LYS A 111 6.54 12.11 5.07
N GLY A 112 5.48 12.80 4.63
CA GLY A 112 4.14 12.22 4.56
C GLY A 112 4.07 11.00 3.65
N LEU A 113 4.68 11.07 2.46
CA LEU A 113 4.77 9.94 1.53
C LEU A 113 5.58 8.78 2.11
N MET A 114 6.65 9.08 2.84
CA MET A 114 7.51 8.09 3.48
C MET A 114 6.75 7.31 4.56
N VAL A 115 6.04 8.01 5.45
CA VAL A 115 5.16 7.39 6.44
C VAL A 115 4.10 6.51 5.76
N ALA A 116 3.51 6.98 4.66
CA ALA A 116 2.54 6.19 3.89
C ALA A 116 3.16 4.91 3.30
N THR A 117 4.34 5.02 2.68
CA THR A 117 5.10 3.88 2.13
C THR A 117 5.42 2.84 3.21
N LEU A 118 6.01 3.26 4.32
CA LEU A 118 6.34 2.38 5.45
C LEU A 118 5.09 1.68 5.99
N THR A 119 3.99 2.44 6.14
CA THR A 119 2.73 1.91 6.67
C THR A 119 2.15 0.84 5.74
N PHE A 120 2.08 1.12 4.44
CA PHE A 120 1.49 0.20 3.47
C PHE A 120 2.36 -1.03 3.23
N TYR A 121 3.68 -0.85 3.21
CA TYR A 121 4.61 -1.98 3.17
C TYR A 121 4.45 -2.86 4.40
N GLY A 122 4.55 -2.32 5.61
CA GLY A 122 4.49 -3.13 6.83
C GLY A 122 3.11 -3.76 7.09
N LYS A 123 2.02 -3.17 6.59
CA LYS A 123 0.68 -3.82 6.56
C LYS A 123 0.69 -5.17 5.84
N CYS A 124 1.62 -5.39 4.91
CA CYS A 124 1.74 -6.66 4.20
C CYS A 124 2.25 -7.79 5.12
N PHE A 125 3.00 -7.45 6.16
CA PHE A 125 3.63 -8.39 7.11
C PHE A 125 2.94 -8.42 8.48
N ALA A 126 2.07 -7.44 8.77
CA ALA A 126 1.30 -7.40 10.01
C ALA A 126 0.03 -8.27 9.92
N LYS A 127 -0.32 -8.92 11.04
CA LYS A 127 -1.62 -9.60 11.18
C LYS A 127 -2.71 -8.53 11.32
N THR A 128 -3.71 -8.56 10.44
CA THR A 128 -4.89 -7.68 10.56
C THR A 128 -6.16 -8.53 10.59
N GLY A 129 -7.15 -8.17 11.40
CA GLY A 129 -8.36 -9.00 11.56
C GLY A 129 -9.17 -9.18 10.26
N ALA A 130 -9.14 -8.18 9.38
CA ALA A 130 -9.86 -8.20 8.11
C ALA A 130 -9.13 -9.00 7.00
N ARG A 131 -7.80 -9.03 6.99
CA ARG A 131 -6.99 -9.78 6.02
C ARG A 131 -6.43 -11.04 6.71
N ARG A 132 -7.01 -12.19 6.39
CA ARG A 132 -6.60 -13.50 6.95
C ARG A 132 -5.22 -14.00 6.50
N ILE A 133 -4.51 -13.23 5.69
CA ILE A 133 -3.17 -13.59 5.20
C ILE A 133 -2.18 -12.47 5.53
N LYS A 134 -0.93 -12.85 5.76
CA LYS A 134 0.23 -11.96 5.84
C LYS A 134 1.40 -12.57 5.09
N LEU A 135 2.35 -11.73 4.72
CA LEU A 135 3.66 -12.17 4.27
C LEU A 135 4.56 -12.46 5.45
N GLU A 136 5.55 -13.33 5.23
CA GLU A 136 6.61 -13.63 6.18
C GLU A 136 7.96 -13.25 5.59
N ARG A 137 8.88 -12.80 6.46
CA ARG A 137 10.25 -12.46 6.07
C ARG A 137 10.96 -13.60 5.32
N SER A 138 10.67 -14.86 5.68
CA SER A 138 11.24 -16.04 5.02
C SER A 138 10.82 -16.22 3.55
N GLN A 139 9.79 -15.51 3.10
CA GLN A 139 9.35 -15.51 1.70
C GLN A 139 10.16 -14.56 0.82
N LEU A 140 11.01 -13.73 1.43
CA LEU A 140 11.87 -12.78 0.75
C LEU A 140 13.24 -13.41 0.46
N ASP A 141 13.84 -13.01 -0.66
CA ASP A 141 15.24 -13.31 -0.95
C ASP A 141 16.14 -12.84 0.21
N PRO A 142 17.05 -13.68 0.72
CA PRO A 142 17.97 -13.34 1.81
C PRO A 142 18.70 -12.00 1.64
N ARG A 143 18.99 -11.59 0.39
CA ARG A 143 19.66 -10.30 0.12
C ARG A 143 18.84 -9.10 0.60
N PHE A 144 17.52 -9.23 0.67
CA PHE A 144 16.61 -8.16 1.07
C PHE A 144 16.28 -8.17 2.56
N HIS A 145 16.72 -9.17 3.32
CA HIS A 145 16.37 -9.33 4.73
C HIS A 145 16.77 -8.12 5.58
N LYS A 146 18.00 -7.62 5.42
CA LYS A 146 18.48 -6.44 6.16
C LYS A 146 17.65 -5.19 5.86
N ILE A 147 17.32 -4.95 4.60
CA ILE A 147 16.53 -3.79 4.18
C ILE A 147 15.09 -3.93 4.70
N HIS A 148 14.52 -5.12 4.63
CA HIS A 148 13.21 -5.41 5.23
C HIS A 148 13.18 -5.10 6.72
N ASP A 149 14.18 -5.59 7.47
CA ASP A 149 14.27 -5.38 8.92
C ASP A 149 14.36 -3.88 9.24
N ASN A 150 15.19 -3.12 8.51
CA ASN A 150 15.27 -1.68 8.64
C ASN A 150 13.93 -0.99 8.35
N VAL A 151 13.25 -1.32 7.25
CA VAL A 151 11.94 -0.73 6.88
C VAL A 151 10.88 -1.02 7.94
N MET A 152 10.89 -2.23 8.51
CA MET A 152 9.99 -2.60 9.60
C MET A 152 10.32 -1.85 10.90
N GLU A 153 11.60 -1.63 11.19
CA GLU A 153 12.04 -0.79 12.31
C GLU A 153 11.59 0.66 12.13
N TYR A 154 11.82 1.28 10.96
CA TYR A 154 11.34 2.63 10.66
C TYR A 154 9.82 2.72 10.78
N ARG A 155 9.07 1.72 10.30
CA ARG A 155 7.62 1.72 10.51
C ARG A 155 7.28 1.75 12.01
N HIS A 156 7.96 0.95 12.82
CA HIS A 156 7.66 0.87 14.25
C HIS A 156 8.02 2.18 14.97
N ASN A 157 9.22 2.70 14.70
CA ASN A 157 9.83 3.77 15.49
C ASN A 157 9.63 5.18 14.92
N PHE A 158 9.22 5.30 13.65
CA PHE A 158 9.00 6.59 13.00
C PHE A 158 7.54 6.78 12.58
N ALA A 159 6.87 5.73 12.07
CA ALA A 159 5.48 5.84 11.62
C ALA A 159 4.44 5.53 12.70
N ALA A 160 4.80 4.81 13.77
CA ALA A 160 3.84 4.32 14.77
C ALA A 160 4.13 4.80 16.21
N HIS A 161 5.39 4.78 16.67
CA HIS A 161 5.75 5.12 18.05
C HIS A 161 7.13 5.82 18.10
N SER A 162 7.24 6.96 18.78
CA SER A 162 8.54 7.60 19.09
C SER A 162 8.99 7.13 20.48
N GLY A 163 10.06 6.33 20.60
CA GLY A 163 10.54 5.97 21.94
C GLY A 163 11.71 4.99 22.03
N ASP A 164 11.75 3.96 21.18
CA ASP A 164 12.68 2.82 21.39
C ASP A 164 13.93 2.86 20.49
N SER A 165 14.02 3.80 19.56
CA SER A 165 15.16 3.92 18.63
C SER A 165 15.58 5.39 18.48
N PRO A 166 16.89 5.70 18.38
CA PRO A 166 17.41 7.07 18.28
C PRO A 166 17.11 7.76 16.93
N ILE A 167 16.14 7.25 16.16
CA ILE A 167 15.71 7.81 14.87
C ILE A 167 15.10 9.21 15.06
N GLU A 168 14.29 9.40 16.10
CA GLU A 168 13.84 10.73 16.54
C GLU A 168 14.34 10.97 17.96
N ARG A 169 15.07 12.07 18.16
CA ARG A 169 15.57 12.46 19.48
C ARG A 169 15.26 13.92 19.74
N VAL A 170 14.72 14.18 20.92
CA VAL A 170 14.58 15.54 21.45
C VAL A 170 15.54 15.69 22.61
N GLU A 171 16.35 16.75 22.57
CA GLU A 171 17.16 17.20 23.69
C GLU A 171 16.64 18.55 24.20
N ILE A 172 16.75 18.76 25.51
CA ILE A 172 16.50 20.06 26.13
C ILE A 172 17.86 20.66 26.43
N ALA A 173 18.28 21.64 25.63
CA ALA A 173 19.56 22.31 25.78
C ALA A 173 19.40 23.57 26.62
N LEU A 174 20.11 23.63 27.75
CA LEU A 174 20.31 24.89 28.48
C LEU A 174 21.45 25.65 27.81
N VAL A 175 21.13 26.81 27.24
CA VAL A 175 22.09 27.64 26.53
C VAL A 175 22.33 28.92 27.34
N PHE A 176 23.60 29.20 27.60
CA PHE A 176 24.06 30.40 28.30
C PHE A 176 25.45 30.80 27.78
N PRO A 177 25.87 32.07 27.92
CA PRO A 177 27.15 32.53 27.41
C PRO A 177 28.34 31.80 28.04
N GLN A 178 29.29 31.37 27.21
CA GLN A 178 30.54 30.79 27.69
C GLN A 178 31.45 31.84 28.37
N ASN A 179 31.33 33.11 27.98
CA ASN A 179 32.08 34.21 28.57
C ASN A 179 31.38 34.70 29.86
N PRO A 180 32.02 34.60 31.03
CA PRO A 180 31.41 34.98 32.31
C PRO A 180 31.15 36.49 32.45
N ARG A 181 31.70 37.33 31.55
CA ARG A 181 31.44 38.78 31.54
C ARG A 181 30.18 39.17 30.78
N THR A 182 29.59 38.26 30.02
CA THR A 182 28.36 38.51 29.28
C THR A 182 27.16 38.33 30.20
N ILE A 183 26.41 39.40 30.46
CA ILE A 183 25.16 39.35 31.24
C ILE A 183 24.02 39.01 30.29
N ALA A 184 23.63 37.73 30.26
CA ALA A 184 22.44 37.25 29.57
C ALA A 184 21.75 36.17 30.41
N GLU A 185 20.42 36.13 30.37
CA GLU A 185 19.66 35.09 31.05
C GLU A 185 19.83 33.73 30.34
N PRO A 186 20.06 32.62 31.08
CA PRO A 186 20.04 31.28 30.50
C PRO A 186 18.68 30.99 29.85
N ASN A 187 18.68 30.28 28.74
CA ASN A 187 17.44 29.91 28.05
C ASN A 187 17.43 28.42 27.70
N LEU A 188 16.23 27.85 27.60
CA LEU A 188 16.00 26.46 27.26
C LEU A 188 15.60 26.36 25.79
N TYR A 189 16.34 25.55 25.04
CA TYR A 189 16.05 25.22 23.66
C TYR A 189 15.64 23.77 23.53
N ARG A 190 14.73 23.50 22.60
CA ARG A 190 14.28 22.15 22.26
C ARG A 190 14.95 21.77 20.95
N GLU A 191 15.89 20.85 21.01
CA GLU A 191 16.65 20.41 19.85
C GLU A 191 16.05 19.09 19.35
N LEU A 192 15.27 19.18 18.28
CA LEU A 192 14.68 18.02 17.61
C LEU A 192 15.60 17.56 16.49
N MET A 193 16.19 16.39 16.68
CA MET A 193 16.94 15.66 15.67
C MET A 193 16.03 14.58 15.07
N GLN A 194 15.81 14.66 13.77
CA GLN A 194 15.05 13.68 13.02
C GLN A 194 15.54 13.63 11.56
N PRO A 195 15.50 12.46 10.90
CA PRO A 195 15.77 12.37 9.48
C PRO A 195 14.64 13.03 8.68
N ASP A 196 15.01 13.86 7.71
CA ASP A 196 14.08 14.39 6.71
C ASP A 196 13.77 13.34 5.61
N HIS A 197 14.59 12.28 5.51
CA HIS A 197 14.40 11.11 4.64
C HIS A 197 15.17 9.90 5.22
N ILE A 198 14.73 8.68 4.91
CA ILE A 198 15.22 7.43 5.55
C ILE A 198 16.61 6.97 5.05
N GLU A 199 17.23 7.62 4.06
CA GLU A 199 18.33 7.00 3.34
C GLU A 199 19.56 7.88 3.12
N SER A 200 20.71 7.28 3.43
CA SER A 200 21.99 7.63 2.82
C SER A 200 21.88 7.49 1.30
N SER A 201 22.73 8.19 0.58
CA SER A 201 22.75 8.38 -0.87
C SER A 201 22.54 7.17 -1.80
N ASN A 202 22.66 5.93 -1.29
CA ASN A 202 22.49 4.67 -2.03
C ASN A 202 21.19 3.90 -1.68
N GLY A 203 20.35 4.39 -0.75
CA GLY A 203 19.26 3.61 -0.16
C GLY A 203 17.95 3.51 -0.95
N GLN A 204 17.51 4.56 -1.66
CA GLN A 204 16.17 4.58 -2.31
C GLN A 204 15.99 3.47 -3.33
N ILE A 205 17.10 3.14 -3.99
CA ILE A 205 17.18 2.07 -4.97
C ILE A 205 16.95 0.71 -4.28
N GLN A 206 17.44 0.52 -3.05
CA GLN A 206 17.30 -0.73 -2.29
C GLN A 206 15.89 -0.95 -1.73
N THR A 207 15.23 0.09 -1.21
CA THR A 207 13.85 -0.02 -0.70
C THR A 207 12.87 -0.26 -1.84
N LYS A 208 13.04 0.42 -2.98
CA LYS A 208 12.22 0.18 -4.17
C LYS A 208 12.38 -1.26 -4.67
N GLU A 209 13.62 -1.73 -4.85
CA GLU A 209 13.91 -3.11 -5.28
C GLU A 209 13.31 -4.16 -4.34
N LEU A 210 13.35 -3.91 -3.03
CA LEU A 210 12.67 -4.76 -2.04
C LEU A 210 11.17 -4.83 -2.31
N ILE A 211 10.50 -3.69 -2.48
CA ILE A 211 9.04 -3.65 -2.70
C ILE A 211 8.69 -4.32 -4.04
N GLU A 212 9.47 -4.11 -5.09
CA GLU A 212 9.31 -4.77 -6.40
C GLU A 212 9.47 -6.29 -6.29
N HIS A 213 10.46 -6.77 -5.55
CA HIS A 213 10.65 -8.20 -5.28
C HIS A 213 9.42 -8.79 -4.55
N VAL A 214 8.93 -8.11 -3.51
CA VAL A 214 7.75 -8.56 -2.76
C VAL A 214 6.50 -8.57 -3.67
N GLN A 215 6.34 -7.55 -4.51
CA GLN A 215 5.22 -7.46 -5.45
C GLN A 215 5.27 -8.60 -6.48
N SER A 216 6.46 -8.92 -7.00
CA SER A 216 6.65 -10.04 -7.93
C SER A 216 6.23 -11.37 -7.29
N PHE A 217 6.68 -11.64 -6.06
CA PHE A 217 6.25 -12.82 -5.30
C PHE A 217 4.73 -12.89 -5.12
N VAL A 218 4.10 -11.77 -4.73
CA VAL A 218 2.64 -11.70 -4.54
C VAL A 218 1.89 -11.94 -5.85
N ASN A 219 2.35 -11.36 -6.95
CA ASN A 219 1.74 -11.56 -8.27
C ASN A 219 1.82 -13.03 -8.73
N GLN A 220 2.94 -13.71 -8.47
CA GLN A 220 3.06 -15.15 -8.73
C GLN A 220 2.06 -15.96 -7.91
N LYS A 221 1.86 -15.62 -6.63
CA LYS A 221 0.85 -16.27 -5.78
C LYS A 221 -0.58 -16.01 -6.24
N ILE A 222 -0.88 -14.79 -6.68
CA ILE A 222 -2.18 -14.43 -7.26
C ILE A 222 -2.46 -15.28 -8.49
N ASN A 223 -1.52 -15.35 -9.45
CA ASN A 223 -1.68 -16.13 -10.68
C ASN A 223 -1.89 -17.62 -10.39
N PHE A 224 -1.07 -18.19 -9.50
CA PHE A 224 -1.23 -19.57 -9.05
C PHE A 224 -2.61 -19.84 -8.45
N LEU A 225 -3.12 -18.95 -7.59
CA LEU A 225 -4.44 -19.11 -6.98
C LEU A 225 -5.57 -18.96 -8.00
N ILE A 226 -5.44 -18.06 -8.97
CA ILE A 226 -6.41 -17.91 -10.07
C ILE A 226 -6.51 -19.22 -10.86
N GLU A 227 -5.39 -19.76 -11.32
CA GLU A 227 -5.36 -21.03 -12.05
C GLU A 227 -5.93 -22.18 -11.23
N LYS A 228 -5.57 -22.24 -9.95
CA LYS A 228 -6.05 -23.26 -9.02
C LYS A 228 -7.57 -23.19 -8.82
N ILE A 229 -8.12 -22.00 -8.60
CA ILE A 229 -9.57 -21.78 -8.46
C ILE A 229 -10.29 -22.16 -9.75
N LEU A 230 -9.75 -21.75 -10.90
CA LEU A 230 -10.34 -22.08 -12.20
C LEU A 230 -10.42 -23.60 -12.40
N ARG A 231 -9.35 -24.32 -12.07
CA ARG A 231 -9.28 -25.78 -12.22
C ARG A 231 -10.12 -26.55 -11.20
N GLU A 232 -10.03 -26.19 -9.92
CA GLU A 232 -10.55 -27.01 -8.82
C GLU A 232 -11.98 -26.60 -8.41
N GLU A 233 -12.37 -25.35 -8.63
CA GLU A 233 -13.68 -24.84 -8.20
C GLU A 233 -14.58 -24.48 -9.38
N VAL A 234 -14.03 -23.85 -10.44
CA VAL A 234 -14.83 -23.34 -11.57
C VAL A 234 -15.09 -24.38 -12.65
N ALA A 235 -14.09 -25.17 -13.05
CA ALA A 235 -14.27 -26.17 -14.09
C ALA A 235 -15.27 -27.28 -13.71
N PRO A 236 -15.26 -27.87 -12.49
CA PRO A 236 -16.08 -29.05 -12.19
C PRO A 236 -17.60 -28.84 -12.28
N PRO A 237 -18.21 -27.72 -11.81
CA PRO A 237 -19.64 -27.50 -11.96
C PRO A 237 -20.11 -27.28 -13.40
N GLY A 238 -19.20 -26.91 -14.31
CA GLY A 238 -19.53 -26.55 -15.69
C GLY A 238 -20.48 -25.35 -15.82
N ARG A 239 -20.80 -24.99 -17.06
CA ARG A 239 -21.62 -23.81 -17.38
C ARG A 239 -23.03 -23.88 -16.78
N GLU A 240 -23.65 -25.06 -16.80
CA GLU A 240 -25.01 -25.27 -16.30
C GLU A 240 -25.07 -25.12 -14.78
N GLY A 241 -24.11 -25.72 -14.05
CA GLY A 241 -24.00 -25.58 -12.60
C GLY A 241 -23.84 -24.12 -12.17
N TRP A 242 -22.99 -23.36 -12.86
CA TRP A 242 -22.83 -21.93 -12.59
C TRP A 242 -24.05 -21.10 -12.96
N THR A 243 -24.76 -21.45 -14.03
CA THR A 243 -26.01 -20.77 -14.41
C THR A 243 -27.09 -20.97 -13.34
N LYS A 244 -27.25 -22.19 -12.82
CA LYS A 244 -28.16 -22.49 -11.72
C LYS A 244 -27.80 -21.69 -10.46
N LYS A 245 -26.53 -21.68 -10.08
CA LYS A 245 -26.05 -20.92 -8.92
C LYS A 245 -26.25 -19.41 -9.07
N ALA A 246 -26.03 -18.87 -10.26
CA ALA A 246 -26.23 -17.45 -10.54
C ALA A 246 -27.71 -17.02 -10.44
N ARG A 247 -28.64 -17.90 -10.84
CA ARG A 247 -30.09 -17.64 -10.77
C ARG A 247 -30.67 -17.81 -9.36
N GLY A 248 -29.86 -18.15 -8.37
CA GLY A 248 -30.29 -18.35 -6.98
C GLY A 248 -31.02 -19.67 -6.81
N GLY A 249 -30.31 -20.77 -7.08
CA GLY A 249 -30.80 -22.12 -6.76
C GLY A 249 -31.29 -22.27 -5.33
#